data_AF-A0A3S9QK89-F1
#
_entry.id   AF-A0A3S9QK89-F1
#
_cell.length_a   1.000
_cell.length_b   1.000
_cell.length_c   1.000
_cell.angle_alpha   90.00
_cell.angle_beta   90.00
_cell.angle_gamma   90.00
#
_symmetry.space_group_name_H-M   'P 1'
#
loop_
_entity.id
_entity.type
_entity.pdbx_description
1 polymer ?
#
loop_
_entity_poly.entity_id
_entity_poly.type
_entity_poly.pdbx_seq_one_letter_code
_entity_poly.pdbx_strand_id
1 'polypeptide(L)'
;MTTQSRWGRTSKGRKTMPIAIPLGVLLSLIVVGLLTLIRGLGETGAGTYFVVLFAVTMPLGIALVWVVIVDRSTIEGAIANPEVSIESHWHRNAARTGFFAVNIASSWGAAIAGAFDWWEISLTLLGVAIFGAVVFAVAYAIQKRRGS
;
A
#
# COMPACT_ATOMS: atom_id res chain seq x y z
N MET A 1 -12.40 -27.21 9.61
CA MET A 1 -11.00 -26.94 9.99
C MET A 1 -10.36 -26.11 8.89
N THR A 2 -10.20 -24.81 9.09
CA THR A 2 -9.45 -23.96 8.14
C THR A 2 -7.97 -24.25 8.32
N THR A 3 -7.34 -24.90 7.33
CA THR A 3 -5.90 -25.17 7.35
C THR A 3 -5.14 -23.86 7.40
N GLN A 4 -4.58 -23.53 8.57
CA GLN A 4 -3.68 -22.38 8.70
C GLN A 4 -2.39 -22.66 7.92
N SER A 5 -1.82 -21.60 7.34
CA SER A 5 -0.54 -21.70 6.63
C SER A 5 0.29 -20.44 6.82
N ARG A 6 1.62 -20.58 6.81
CA ARG A 6 2.58 -19.48 7.05
C ARG A 6 2.35 -18.23 6.19
N TRP A 7 1.79 -18.38 5.00
CA TRP A 7 1.55 -17.29 4.04
C TRP A 7 0.05 -16.97 3.82
N GLY A 8 -0.83 -17.60 4.60
CA GLY A 8 -2.27 -17.49 4.44
C GLY A 8 -2.82 -18.06 3.12
N ARG A 9 -4.14 -18.08 3.04
CA ARG A 9 -4.93 -18.49 1.87
C ARG A 9 -5.87 -17.36 1.49
N THR A 10 -6.37 -17.37 0.26
CA THR A 10 -7.44 -16.45 -0.14
C THR A 10 -8.76 -16.86 0.51
N SER A 11 -9.77 -15.99 0.51
CA SER A 11 -11.13 -16.32 1.01
C SER A 11 -11.77 -17.52 0.29
N LYS A 12 -11.33 -17.80 -0.95
CA LYS A 12 -11.71 -18.99 -1.74
C LYS A 12 -10.84 -20.22 -1.43
N GLY A 13 -10.02 -20.16 -0.39
CA GLY A 13 -9.13 -21.23 0.03
C GLY A 13 -7.97 -21.51 -0.91
N ARG A 14 -7.52 -20.58 -1.78
CA ARG A 14 -6.35 -20.79 -2.67
C ARG A 14 -5.06 -20.33 -1.99
N LYS A 15 -3.90 -20.91 -2.36
CA LYS A 15 -2.59 -20.39 -1.90
C LYS A 15 -2.42 -18.95 -2.41
N THR A 16 -1.92 -18.06 -1.57
CA THR A 16 -1.77 -16.62 -1.87
C THR A 16 -0.56 -16.34 -2.77
N MET A 17 0.60 -16.95 -2.49
CA MET A 17 1.86 -16.64 -3.18
C MET A 17 1.84 -16.82 -4.71
N PRO A 18 1.23 -17.89 -5.28
CA PRO A 18 1.13 -18.03 -6.73
C PRO A 18 0.32 -16.93 -7.42
N ILE A 19 -0.47 -16.16 -6.68
CA ILE A 19 -1.24 -15.02 -7.18
C ILE A 19 -0.50 -13.72 -6.87
N ALA A 20 0.01 -13.56 -5.64
CA ALA A 20 0.67 -12.34 -5.19
C ALA A 20 1.96 -12.02 -5.95
N ILE A 21 2.78 -13.04 -6.25
CA ILE A 21 4.05 -12.85 -6.97
C ILE A 21 3.82 -12.31 -8.38
N PRO A 22 3.07 -12.98 -9.29
CA PRO A 22 2.93 -12.49 -10.65
C PRO A 22 2.20 -11.16 -10.73
N LEU A 23 1.14 -10.97 -9.93
CA LEU A 23 0.39 -9.71 -9.94
C LEU A 23 1.21 -8.56 -9.34
N GLY A 24 1.99 -8.82 -8.30
CA GLY A 24 2.87 -7.83 -7.67
C GLY A 24 4.06 -7.43 -8.55
N VAL A 25 4.65 -8.40 -9.26
CA VAL A 25 5.66 -8.16 -10.30
C VAL A 25 5.06 -7.32 -11.42
N LEU A 26 3.89 -7.68 -11.93
CA LEU A 26 3.22 -6.94 -13.00
C LEU A 26 2.90 -5.50 -12.57
N LEU A 27 2.37 -5.32 -11.36
CA LEU A 27 2.10 -4.00 -10.79
C LEU A 27 3.38 -3.14 -10.74
N SER A 28 4.49 -3.73 -10.29
CA SER A 28 5.77 -3.03 -10.17
C SER A 28 6.37 -2.71 -11.54
N LEU A 29 6.25 -3.61 -12.52
CA LEU A 29 6.66 -3.36 -13.91
C LEU A 29 5.89 -2.18 -14.53
N ILE A 30 4.57 -2.11 -14.29
CA ILE A 30 3.74 -1.01 -14.81
C ILE A 30 4.20 0.32 -14.20
N VAL A 31 4.36 0.38 -12.88
CA VAL A 31 4.77 1.61 -12.18
C VAL A 31 6.17 2.06 -12.61
N VAL A 32 7.15 1.16 -12.56
CA VAL A 32 8.54 1.50 -12.90
C VAL A 32 8.71 1.78 -14.39
N GLY A 33 7.99 1.06 -15.25
CA GLY A 33 7.95 1.31 -16.68
C GLY A 33 7.44 2.72 -16.98
N LEU A 34 6.32 3.12 -16.36
CA LEU A 34 5.78 4.47 -16.54
C LEU A 34 6.74 5.55 -16.04
N LEU A 35 7.36 5.36 -14.87
CA LEU A 35 8.34 6.31 -14.33
C LEU A 35 9.60 6.42 -15.21
N THR A 36 10.03 5.32 -15.81
CA THR A 36 11.18 5.31 -16.73
C THR A 36 10.82 5.97 -18.06
N LEU A 37 9.59 5.81 -18.55
CA LEU A 37 9.08 6.51 -19.73
C LEU A 37 9.02 8.02 -19.51
N ILE A 38 8.51 8.46 -18.35
CA ILE A 38 8.46 9.89 -17.97
C ILE A 38 9.87 10.49 -17.90
N ARG A 39 10.83 9.72 -17.38
CA ARG A 39 12.24 10.12 -17.34
C ARG A 39 12.88 10.21 -18.74
N GLY A 40 12.43 9.41 -19.69
CA GLY A 40 12.96 9.37 -21.05
C GLY A 40 13.83 8.13 -21.30
N LEU A 41 13.41 7.31 -22.27
CA LEU A 41 14.07 6.04 -22.60
C LEU A 41 15.49 6.18 -23.18
N GLY A 42 15.85 7.38 -23.66
CA GLY A 42 17.14 7.68 -24.28
C GLY A 42 18.16 8.33 -23.35
N GLU A 43 17.79 8.63 -22.09
CA GLU A 43 18.73 9.21 -21.15
C GLU A 43 19.81 8.21 -20.73
N THR A 44 21.04 8.69 -20.58
CA THR A 44 22.17 7.87 -20.10
C THR A 44 21.83 7.32 -18.71
N GLY A 45 21.75 5.99 -18.58
CA GLY A 45 21.41 5.33 -17.32
C GLY A 45 19.93 4.99 -17.11
N ALA A 46 19.05 5.21 -18.10
CA ALA A 46 17.64 4.81 -18.02
C ALA A 46 17.45 3.32 -17.69
N GLY A 47 18.28 2.43 -18.26
CA GLY A 47 18.28 1.00 -17.95
C GLY A 47 18.67 0.70 -16.49
N THR A 48 19.70 1.37 -15.97
CA THR A 48 20.12 1.23 -14.57
C THR A 48 19.05 1.74 -13.61
N TYR A 49 18.43 2.88 -13.93
CA TYR A 49 17.31 3.45 -13.17
C TYR A 49 16.14 2.46 -13.07
N PHE A 50 15.74 1.89 -14.21
CA PHE A 50 14.67 0.89 -14.26
C PHE A 50 14.97 -0.31 -13.37
N VAL A 51 16.16 -0.91 -13.50
CA VAL A 51 16.54 -2.12 -12.75
C VAL A 51 16.57 -1.87 -11.24
N VAL A 52 17.19 -0.77 -10.82
CA VAL A 52 17.29 -0.42 -9.39
C VAL A 52 15.90 -0.15 -8.81
N LEU A 53 15.10 0.66 -9.50
CA LEU A 53 13.76 1.00 -9.01
C LEU A 53 12.82 -0.20 -9.00
N PHE A 54 12.92 -1.09 -9.99
CA PHE A 54 12.18 -2.35 -10.02
C PHE A 54 12.59 -3.28 -8.87
N ALA A 55 13.89 -3.44 -8.59
CA ALA A 55 14.35 -4.28 -7.50
C ALA A 55 13.82 -3.81 -6.12
N VAL A 56 13.71 -2.50 -5.93
CA VAL A 56 13.18 -1.91 -4.68
C VAL A 56 11.67 -2.00 -4.59
N THR A 57 10.95 -1.79 -5.70
CA THR A 57 9.48 -1.73 -5.71
C THR A 57 8.81 -3.09 -5.84
N MET A 58 9.47 -4.07 -6.45
CA MET A 58 8.94 -5.42 -6.67
C MET A 58 8.50 -6.12 -5.37
N PRO A 59 9.31 -6.13 -4.29
CA PRO A 59 8.87 -6.69 -3.01
C PRO A 59 7.65 -5.98 -2.43
N LEU A 60 7.56 -4.66 -2.61
CA LEU A 60 6.43 -3.85 -2.14
C LEU A 60 5.15 -4.18 -2.93
N GLY A 61 5.25 -4.31 -4.25
CA GLY A 61 4.11 -4.70 -5.10
C GLY A 61 3.58 -6.09 -4.72
N ILE A 62 4.46 -7.05 -4.47
CA ILE A 62 4.05 -8.39 -4.01
C ILE A 62 3.37 -8.33 -2.64
N ALA A 63 3.96 -7.60 -1.69
CA ALA A 63 3.39 -7.44 -0.36
C ALA A 63 2.00 -6.78 -0.41
N LEU A 64 1.82 -5.75 -1.25
CA LEU A 64 0.54 -5.07 -1.45
C LEU A 64 -0.54 -6.03 -1.98
N VAL A 65 -0.23 -6.77 -3.05
CA VAL A 65 -1.18 -7.75 -3.60
C VAL A 65 -1.50 -8.82 -2.56
N TRP A 66 -0.49 -9.33 -1.86
CA TRP A 66 -0.67 -10.32 -0.81
C TRP A 66 -1.63 -9.82 0.28
N VAL A 67 -1.44 -8.60 0.80
CA VAL A 67 -2.32 -8.01 1.83
C VAL A 67 -3.77 -7.89 1.37
N VAL A 68 -4.00 -7.62 0.08
CA VAL A 68 -5.35 -7.47 -0.49
C VAL A 68 -6.07 -8.82 -0.63
N ILE A 69 -5.36 -9.87 -1.02
CA ILE A 69 -5.98 -11.18 -1.32
C ILE A 69 -6.02 -12.13 -0.12
N VAL A 70 -5.14 -11.94 0.86
CA VAL A 70 -4.98 -12.88 1.98
C VAL A 70 -6.17 -12.78 2.95
N ASP A 71 -6.75 -13.93 3.23
CA ASP A 71 -7.67 -14.08 4.36
C ASP A 71 -6.84 -14.23 5.64
N ARG A 72 -6.87 -13.19 6.48
CA ARG A 72 -6.07 -13.12 7.71
C ARG A 72 -6.37 -14.25 8.69
N SER A 73 -7.59 -14.82 8.66
CA SER A 73 -7.98 -15.93 9.55
C SER A 73 -7.23 -17.25 9.23
N THR A 74 -6.64 -17.33 8.05
CA THR A 74 -5.93 -18.53 7.56
C THR A 74 -4.41 -18.43 7.74
N ILE A 75 -3.92 -17.33 8.31
CA ILE A 75 -2.51 -17.16 8.65
C ILE A 75 -2.23 -17.90 9.95
N GLU A 76 -1.13 -18.66 9.97
CA GLU A 76 -0.66 -19.35 11.18
C GLU A 76 -0.37 -18.36 12.31
N GLY A 77 -0.88 -18.63 13.51
CA GLY A 77 -0.74 -17.73 14.66
C GLY A 77 -1.70 -16.53 14.66
N ALA A 78 -2.68 -16.49 13.75
CA ALA A 78 -3.76 -15.51 13.83
C ALA A 78 -4.51 -15.64 15.16
N ILE A 79 -4.42 -14.61 16.02
CA ILE A 79 -5.19 -14.52 17.26
C ILE A 79 -6.67 -14.54 16.89
N ALA A 80 -7.47 -15.38 17.55
CA ALA A 80 -8.87 -15.61 17.17
C ALA A 80 -9.78 -14.36 17.37
N ASN A 81 -9.43 -13.46 18.29
CA ASN A 81 -10.16 -12.22 18.59
C ASN A 81 -9.17 -11.08 18.94
N PRO A 82 -8.43 -10.55 17.95
CA PRO A 82 -7.44 -9.50 18.20
C PRO A 82 -8.12 -8.22 18.71
N GLU A 83 -9.33 -7.92 18.25
CA GLU A 83 -10.13 -6.74 18.65
C GLU A 83 -10.43 -6.61 20.16
N VAL A 84 -10.38 -7.70 20.93
CA VAL A 84 -10.69 -7.67 22.37
C VAL A 84 -9.46 -7.29 23.21
N SER A 85 -8.26 -7.28 22.62
CA SER A 85 -7.02 -6.90 23.32
C SER A 85 -6.91 -5.38 23.50
N ILE A 86 -6.47 -4.97 24.70
CA ILE A 86 -6.10 -3.57 25.01
C ILE A 86 -5.03 -3.06 24.02
N GLU A 87 -4.10 -3.93 23.61
CA GLU A 87 -3.05 -3.59 22.65
C GLU A 87 -3.62 -3.24 21.27
N SER A 88 -4.65 -3.96 20.82
CA SER A 88 -5.35 -3.66 19.58
C SER A 88 -6.11 -2.34 19.63
N HIS A 89 -6.56 -1.93 20.82
CA HIS A 89 -7.17 -0.61 21.01
C HIS A 89 -6.12 0.50 20.87
N TRP A 90 -4.97 0.37 21.54
CA TRP A 90 -3.86 1.32 21.40
C TRP A 90 -3.32 1.37 19.97
N HIS A 91 -3.10 0.23 19.34
CA HIS A 91 -2.63 0.16 17.95
C HIS A 91 -3.64 0.81 16.99
N ARG A 92 -4.95 0.55 17.14
CA ARG A 92 -5.98 1.16 16.29
C ARG A 92 -6.02 2.67 16.45
N ASN A 93 -5.90 3.15 17.69
CA ASN A 93 -5.85 4.59 17.96
C ASN A 93 -4.57 5.23 17.38
N ALA A 94 -3.42 4.59 17.57
CA ALA A 94 -2.15 5.04 17.02
C ALA A 94 -2.15 5.04 15.48
N ALA A 95 -2.67 3.99 14.85
CA ALA A 95 -2.80 3.91 13.39
C ALA A 95 -3.73 4.99 12.84
N ARG A 96 -4.86 5.25 13.50
CA ARG A 96 -5.79 6.33 13.12
C ARG A 96 -5.10 7.70 13.23
N THR A 97 -4.52 7.99 14.39
CA THR A 97 -3.85 9.28 14.64
C THR A 97 -2.66 9.47 13.71
N GLY A 98 -1.83 8.45 13.53
CA GLY A 98 -0.67 8.47 12.64
C GLY A 98 -1.07 8.67 11.18
N PHE A 99 -2.13 8.00 10.71
CA PHE A 99 -2.65 8.20 9.35
C PHE A 99 -3.05 9.66 9.12
N PHE A 100 -3.86 10.25 10.00
CA PHE A 100 -4.28 11.65 9.84
C PHE A 100 -3.12 12.62 10.02
N ALA A 101 -2.19 12.36 10.93
CA ALA A 101 -1.00 13.20 11.11
C ALA A 101 -0.14 13.24 9.84
N VAL A 102 0.13 12.08 9.22
CA VAL A 102 0.87 12.01 7.95
C VAL A 102 0.08 12.68 6.82
N ASN A 103 -1.23 12.46 6.72
CA ASN A 103 -2.03 13.04 5.66
C ASN A 103 -2.13 14.58 5.76
N ILE A 104 -2.27 15.10 6.98
CA ILE A 104 -2.20 16.54 7.26
C ILE A 104 -0.81 17.07 6.94
N ALA A 105 0.26 16.43 7.41
CA ALA A 105 1.63 16.85 7.14
C ALA A 105 1.94 16.90 5.63
N SER A 106 1.51 15.89 4.87
CA SER A 106 1.63 15.89 3.40
C SER A 106 0.83 17.02 2.76
N SER A 107 -0.40 17.28 3.22
CA SER A 107 -1.24 18.36 2.69
C SER A 107 -0.63 19.75 2.93
N TRP A 108 -0.14 19.99 4.15
CA TRP A 108 0.56 21.24 4.49
C TRP A 108 1.89 21.35 3.75
N GLY A 109 2.65 20.27 3.66
CA GLY A 109 3.89 20.22 2.88
C GLY A 109 3.66 20.54 1.40
N ALA A 110 2.56 20.06 0.81
CA ALA A 110 2.19 20.40 -0.55
C ALA A 110 1.90 21.89 -0.73
N ALA A 111 1.13 22.49 0.19
CA ALA A 111 0.81 23.91 0.17
C ALA A 111 2.06 24.80 0.35
N ILE A 112 2.93 24.44 1.29
CA ILE A 112 4.19 25.15 1.54
C ILE A 112 5.10 25.04 0.31
N ALA A 113 5.32 23.84 -0.23
CA ALA A 113 6.13 23.65 -1.43
C ALA A 113 5.59 24.44 -2.62
N GLY A 114 4.27 24.53 -2.78
CA GLY A 114 3.64 25.35 -3.81
C GLY A 114 3.88 26.85 -3.63
N ALA A 115 3.92 27.35 -2.39
CA ALA A 115 4.23 28.75 -2.10
C ALA A 115 5.69 29.13 -2.39
N PHE A 116 6.60 28.16 -2.45
CA PHE A 116 8.02 28.33 -2.81
C PHE A 116 8.33 27.94 -4.27
N ASP A 117 7.31 27.76 -5.11
CA ASP A 117 7.44 27.33 -6.52
C ASP A 117 8.14 25.96 -6.71
N TRP A 118 8.16 25.09 -5.69
CA TRP A 118 8.68 23.72 -5.76
C TRP A 118 7.62 22.74 -6.25
N TRP A 119 7.28 22.87 -7.53
CA TRP A 119 6.09 22.23 -8.11
C TRP A 119 6.12 20.70 -8.04
N GLU A 120 7.25 20.04 -8.29
CA GLU A 120 7.34 18.57 -8.23
C GLU A 120 7.08 18.03 -6.82
N ILE A 121 7.63 18.71 -5.80
CA ILE A 121 7.43 18.35 -4.39
C ILE A 121 5.97 18.57 -4.01
N SER A 122 5.41 19.71 -4.40
CA SER A 122 4.01 20.08 -4.13
C SER A 122 3.04 19.05 -4.70
N LEU A 123 3.17 18.74 -6.00
CA LEU A 123 2.32 17.75 -6.67
C LEU A 123 2.48 16.35 -6.08
N THR A 124 3.69 15.95 -5.72
CA THR A 124 3.95 14.63 -5.12
C THR A 124 3.25 14.49 -3.77
N LEU A 125 3.41 15.49 -2.89
CA LEU A 125 2.79 15.50 -1.56
C LEU A 125 1.26 15.59 -1.65
N LEU A 126 0.74 16.37 -2.60
CA LEU A 126 -0.68 16.45 -2.88
C LEU A 126 -1.22 15.09 -3.36
N GLY A 127 -0.50 14.40 -4.25
CA GLY A 127 -0.82 13.05 -4.70
C GLY A 127 -0.89 12.05 -3.54
N VAL A 128 0.06 12.09 -2.61
CA VAL A 128 0.05 11.25 -1.38
C VAL A 128 -1.16 11.56 -0.51
N ALA A 129 -1.47 12.84 -0.29
CA ALA A 129 -2.61 13.26 0.51
C ALA A 129 -3.94 12.76 -0.08
N ILE A 130 -4.15 12.99 -1.38
CA ILE A 130 -5.33 12.53 -2.12
C ILE A 130 -5.43 11.01 -2.09
N PHE A 131 -4.33 10.30 -2.38
CA PHE A 131 -4.31 8.84 -2.36
C PHE A 131 -4.70 8.31 -0.97
N GLY A 132 -4.13 8.86 0.10
CA GLY A 132 -4.50 8.50 1.46
C GLY A 132 -5.98 8.74 1.74
N ALA A 133 -6.52 9.89 1.34
CA ALA A 133 -7.94 10.21 1.52
C ALA A 133 -8.87 9.23 0.78
N VAL A 134 -8.52 8.86 -0.47
CA VAL A 134 -9.26 7.86 -1.25
C VAL A 134 -9.21 6.49 -0.58
N VAL A 135 -8.03 6.03 -0.15
CA VAL A 135 -7.88 4.76 0.55
C VAL A 135 -8.72 4.72 1.84
N PHE A 136 -8.69 5.81 2.61
CA PHE A 136 -9.52 5.93 3.81
C PHE A 136 -11.02 5.90 3.48
N ALA A 137 -11.45 6.64 2.46
CA ALA A 137 -12.86 6.67 2.04
C ALA A 137 -13.36 5.29 1.59
N VAL A 138 -12.56 4.56 0.81
CA VAL A 138 -12.88 3.18 0.38
C VAL A 138 -12.93 2.23 1.58
N ALA A 139 -11.93 2.27 2.46
CA ALA A 139 -11.90 1.44 3.66
C ALA A 139 -13.10 1.71 4.58
N TYR A 140 -13.44 2.98 4.77
CA TYR A 140 -14.60 3.41 5.54
C TYR A 140 -15.91 2.93 4.92
N ALA A 141 -16.07 3.07 3.59
CA ALA A 141 -17.26 2.61 2.88
C ALA A 141 -17.45 1.08 2.98
N ILE A 142 -16.36 0.31 2.88
CA ILE A 142 -16.40 -1.15 3.09
C ILE A 142 -16.84 -1.48 4.52
N GLN A 143 -16.27 -0.81 5.52
CA GLN A 143 -16.61 -1.08 6.91
C GLN A 143 -18.06 -0.68 7.23
N LYS A 144 -18.52 0.46 6.71
CA LYS A 144 -19.92 0.92 6.85
C LYS A 144 -20.90 -0.11 6.30
N ARG A 145 -20.59 -0.75 5.16
CA ARG A 145 -21.41 -1.82 4.57
C ARG A 145 -21.40 -3.13 5.37
N ARG A 146 -20.36 -3.40 6.16
CA ARG A 146 -20.27 -4.62 6.98
C ARG A 146 -20.94 -4.47 8.35
N GLY A 147 -21.12 -3.23 8.83
CA GLY A 147 -21.78 -2.91 10.10
C GLY A 147 -23.21 -2.41 9.96
N SER A 148 -23.77 -2.44 8.74
CA SER A 148 -25.21 -2.25 8.47
C SER A 148 -25.84 -3.60 8.20
#